data_AF-A0A2A6RJY8-F1
#
_entry.id   AF-A0A2A6RJY8-F1
#
_cell.length_a   1.000
_cell.length_b   1.000
_cell.length_c   1.000
_cell.angle_alpha   90.00
_cell.angle_beta   90.00
_cell.angle_gamma   90.00
#
_symmetry.space_group_name_H-M   'P 1'
#
loop_
_entity.id
_entity.type
_entity.pdbx_description
1 polymer ?
#
loop_
_entity_poly.entity_id
_entity_poly.type
_entity_poly.pdbx_seq_one_letter_code
_entity_poly.pdbx_strand_id
1 'polypeptide(L)'
;MIDLRTGAPQPGIEVVIGGQTVASDAYGNYDLWVRAGVYNVALHVRAEQGEAATAPQNVRVWGNDVVVVHLYIMGPALEPAPMPEPMPMPEPEPIPMPEPMPELPPEVVVPITLPQTGGNGVGLLPLTMAGLVLMLIGFFVVRPSRKADSRKAIGDSRKADRR
;
A
#
# COMPACT_ATOMS: atom_id res chain seq x y z
N MET A 1 2.88 -43.90 25.30
CA MET A 1 2.81 -42.54 25.89
C MET A 1 2.53 -41.56 24.79
N ILE A 2 1.36 -40.93 24.80
CA ILE A 2 0.87 -40.08 23.71
C ILE A 2 0.31 -38.79 24.31
N ASP A 3 0.60 -37.63 23.71
CA ASP A 3 -0.14 -36.40 24.02
C ASP A 3 -1.53 -36.44 23.36
N LEU A 4 -2.58 -36.32 24.16
CA LEU A 4 -3.97 -36.50 23.71
C LEU A 4 -4.48 -35.39 22.78
N ARG A 5 -3.80 -34.23 22.73
CA ARG A 5 -4.20 -33.05 21.93
C ARG A 5 -3.56 -33.04 20.54
N THR A 6 -2.36 -33.60 20.41
CA THR A 6 -1.55 -33.61 19.18
C THR A 6 -1.38 -34.99 18.57
N GLY A 7 -1.62 -36.06 19.34
CA GLY A 7 -1.32 -37.44 18.95
C GLY A 7 0.19 -37.76 18.93
N ALA A 8 1.06 -36.83 19.33
CA ALA A 8 2.50 -37.01 19.30
C ALA A 8 2.99 -37.99 20.39
N PRO A 9 4.03 -38.80 20.13
CA PRO A 9 4.70 -39.57 21.17
C PRO A 9 5.35 -38.63 22.19
N GLN A 10 5.33 -39.01 23.46
CA GLN A 10 5.86 -38.19 24.56
C GLN A 10 6.98 -38.95 25.29
N PRO A 11 8.26 -38.53 25.15
CA PRO A 11 9.41 -39.16 25.79
C PRO A 11 9.60 -38.67 27.24
N GLY A 12 10.30 -39.47 28.05
CA GLY A 12 10.71 -39.09 29.41
C GLY A 12 9.57 -38.97 30.43
N ILE A 13 8.36 -39.44 30.11
CA ILE A 13 7.24 -39.47 31.05
C ILE A 13 7.38 -40.74 31.90
N GLU A 14 7.32 -40.59 33.22
CA GLU A 14 7.50 -41.71 34.15
C GLU A 14 6.19 -42.49 34.33
N VAL A 15 6.22 -43.80 34.06
CA VAL A 15 5.15 -44.76 34.32
C VAL A 15 5.51 -45.56 35.57
N VAL A 16 4.63 -45.53 36.56
CA VAL A 16 4.77 -46.30 37.80
C VAL A 16 3.96 -47.59 37.67
N ILE A 17 4.64 -48.74 37.78
CA ILE A 17 4.07 -50.08 37.64
C ILE A 17 4.46 -50.88 38.89
N GLY A 18 3.50 -51.09 39.80
CA GLY A 18 3.74 -51.86 41.03
C GLY A 18 4.79 -51.27 41.99
N GLY A 19 5.08 -49.97 41.89
CA GLY A 19 6.12 -49.30 42.66
C GLY A 19 7.51 -49.28 41.99
N GLN A 20 7.67 -49.88 40.82
CA GLN A 20 8.80 -49.63 39.93
C GLN A 20 8.45 -48.48 38.96
N THR A 21 9.44 -47.68 38.57
CA THR A 21 9.25 -46.59 37.59
C THR A 21 10.03 -46.91 36.31
N VAL A 22 9.40 -46.68 35.15
CA VAL A 22 10.03 -46.73 33.82
C VAL A 22 9.67 -45.46 33.05
N ALA A 23 10.66 -44.81 32.42
CA ALA A 23 10.43 -43.62 31.59
C ALA A 23 10.13 -44.02 30.14
N SER A 24 9.28 -43.26 29.46
CA SER A 24 9.02 -43.49 28.03
C SER A 24 10.20 -43.12 27.12
N ASP A 25 10.39 -43.87 26.05
CA ASP A 25 11.45 -43.68 25.05
C ASP A 25 11.13 -42.54 24.05
N ALA A 26 12.03 -42.32 23.08
CA ALA A 26 11.89 -41.32 22.02
C ALA A 26 10.63 -41.50 21.13
N TYR A 27 10.01 -42.68 21.14
CA TYR A 27 8.80 -43.03 20.42
C TYR A 27 7.57 -43.13 21.35
N GLY A 28 7.73 -42.75 22.62
CA GLY A 28 6.69 -42.84 23.64
C GLY A 28 6.40 -44.26 24.14
N ASN A 29 7.18 -45.27 23.74
CA ASN A 29 7.04 -46.65 24.23
C ASN A 29 7.66 -46.80 25.62
N TYR A 30 7.27 -47.84 26.35
CA TYR A 30 7.87 -48.19 27.64
C TYR A 30 7.64 -49.69 27.87
N ASP A 31 8.67 -50.37 28.37
CA ASP A 31 8.67 -51.82 28.57
C ASP A 31 9.24 -52.15 29.95
N LEU A 32 8.55 -53.01 30.69
CA LEU A 32 9.01 -53.47 32.01
C LEU A 32 8.66 -54.94 32.24
N TRP A 33 9.68 -55.77 32.44
CA TRP A 33 9.50 -57.16 32.84
C TRP A 33 9.09 -57.25 34.30
N VAL A 34 7.81 -57.56 34.53
CA VAL A 34 7.21 -57.80 35.84
C VAL A 34 6.92 -59.30 36.05
N ARG A 35 6.59 -59.69 37.28
CA ARG A 35 6.12 -61.06 37.58
C ARG A 35 4.63 -61.18 37.24
N ALA A 36 4.08 -62.39 37.22
CA ALA A 36 2.63 -62.57 37.15
C ALA A 36 1.96 -61.96 38.41
N GLY A 37 0.89 -61.18 38.22
CA GLY A 37 0.27 -60.42 39.30
C GLY A 37 -0.81 -59.43 38.82
N VAL A 38 -1.26 -58.57 39.73
CA VAL A 38 -2.10 -57.39 39.42
C VAL A 38 -1.33 -56.15 39.82
N TYR A 39 -1.18 -55.23 38.87
CA TYR A 39 -0.37 -54.02 39.00
C TYR A 39 -1.26 -52.80 38.87
N ASN A 40 -1.11 -51.85 39.79
CA ASN A 40 -1.55 -50.49 39.52
C ASN A 40 -0.51 -49.85 38.58
N VAL A 41 -0.99 -49.37 37.44
CA VAL A 41 -0.23 -48.65 36.41
C VAL A 41 -0.69 -47.20 36.45
N ALA A 42 0.21 -46.30 36.85
CA ALA A 42 -0.05 -44.88 37.03
C ALA A 42 0.98 -44.02 36.30
N LEU A 43 0.65 -42.76 36.07
CA LEU A 43 1.56 -41.77 35.48
C LEU A 43 2.13 -40.87 36.57
N HIS A 44 3.44 -40.64 36.54
CA HIS A 44 4.12 -39.58 37.28
C HIS A 44 4.54 -38.51 36.27
N VAL A 45 3.65 -37.54 36.05
CA VAL A 45 3.88 -36.41 35.14
C VAL A 45 4.34 -35.22 35.97
N ARG A 46 5.45 -34.60 35.57
CA ARG A 46 5.96 -33.38 36.21
C ARG A 46 5.27 -32.15 35.63
N ALA A 47 5.24 -31.03 36.37
CA ALA A 47 4.49 -29.84 35.97
C ALA A 47 4.92 -29.26 34.60
N GLU A 48 6.22 -29.34 34.29
CA GLU A 48 6.80 -28.95 33.00
C GLU A 48 6.44 -29.91 31.84
N GLN A 49 5.98 -31.12 32.16
CA GLN A 49 5.52 -32.13 31.20
C GLN A 49 3.99 -32.09 30.99
N GLY A 50 3.26 -31.30 31.79
CA GLY A 50 1.79 -31.18 31.72
C GLY A 50 1.05 -32.05 32.74
N GLU A 51 -0.09 -32.61 32.35
CA GLU A 51 -1.00 -33.34 33.24
C GLU A 51 -1.29 -34.77 32.77
N ALA A 52 -1.59 -35.67 33.70
CA ALA A 52 -1.99 -37.04 33.40
C ALA A 52 -3.44 -37.10 32.86
N ALA A 53 -3.60 -37.32 31.55
CA ALA A 53 -4.91 -37.48 30.92
C ALA A 53 -5.49 -38.91 31.08
N THR A 54 -4.71 -39.85 31.62
CA THR A 54 -5.14 -41.23 31.90
C THR A 54 -5.12 -41.50 33.41
N ALA A 55 -6.27 -41.89 33.95
CA ALA A 55 -6.39 -42.32 35.34
C ALA A 55 -5.64 -43.65 35.60
N PRO A 56 -5.15 -43.92 36.82
CA PRO A 56 -4.45 -45.16 37.15
C PRO A 56 -5.28 -46.41 36.86
N GLN A 57 -4.66 -47.42 36.23
CA GLN A 57 -5.32 -48.64 35.77
C GLN A 57 -4.84 -49.86 36.58
N ASN A 58 -5.75 -50.79 36.91
CA ASN A 58 -5.41 -52.06 37.55
C ASN A 58 -5.27 -53.15 36.48
N VAL A 59 -4.04 -53.42 36.07
CA VAL A 59 -3.68 -54.32 34.97
C VAL A 59 -3.28 -55.69 35.53
N ARG A 60 -3.85 -56.77 34.99
CA ARG A 60 -3.46 -58.14 35.34
C ARG A 60 -2.50 -58.70 34.30
N VAL A 61 -1.37 -59.23 34.75
CA VAL A 61 -0.34 -59.87 33.92
C VAL A 61 -0.26 -61.35 34.36
N TRP A 62 -0.43 -62.28 33.42
CA TRP A 62 -0.16 -63.70 33.64
C TRP A 62 1.21 -64.09 33.07
N GLY A 63 1.62 -65.36 33.24
CA GLY A 63 3.03 -65.79 33.15
C GLY A 63 3.82 -65.32 31.93
N ASN A 64 3.39 -65.69 30.72
CA ASN A 64 4.09 -65.37 29.47
C ASN A 64 3.34 -64.30 28.65
N ASP A 65 2.47 -63.52 29.30
CA ASP A 65 1.59 -62.56 28.64
C ASP A 65 2.31 -61.22 28.41
N VAL A 66 2.22 -60.71 27.18
CA VAL A 66 2.58 -59.31 26.88
C VAL A 66 1.30 -58.48 26.94
N VAL A 67 1.24 -57.51 27.85
CA VAL A 67 0.08 -56.62 28.02
C VAL A 67 0.44 -55.20 27.58
N VAL A 68 -0.18 -54.75 26.49
CA VAL A 68 0.00 -53.39 25.96
C VAL A 68 -1.01 -52.45 26.60
N VAL A 69 -0.54 -51.32 27.15
CA VAL A 69 -1.39 -50.31 27.80
C VAL A 69 -1.11 -48.93 27.20
N HIS A 70 -2.10 -48.37 26.50
CA HIS A 70 -2.01 -47.02 25.95
C HIS A 70 -2.29 -45.99 27.05
N LEU A 71 -1.25 -45.21 27.39
CA LEU A 71 -1.30 -44.12 28.37
C LEU A 71 -1.11 -42.77 27.67
N TYR A 72 -1.89 -41.80 28.13
CA TYR A 72 -2.01 -40.46 27.55
C TYR A 72 -1.76 -39.37 28.59
N ILE A 73 -1.11 -38.29 28.15
CA ILE A 73 -0.99 -37.02 28.89
C ILE A 73 -1.68 -35.87 28.15
N MET A 74 -1.91 -34.77 28.85
CA MET A 74 -2.09 -33.46 28.24
C MET A 74 -0.79 -32.68 28.45
N GLY A 75 0.06 -32.63 27.43
CA GLY A 75 1.28 -31.84 27.43
C GLY A 75 0.98 -30.34 27.59
N PRO A 76 1.98 -29.54 28.03
CA PRO A 76 1.78 -28.15 28.43
C PRO A 76 1.14 -27.31 27.32
N ALA A 77 0.37 -26.30 27.72
CA ALA A 77 -0.21 -25.33 26.80
C ALA A 77 0.90 -24.76 25.90
N LEU A 78 0.70 -24.81 24.59
CA LEU A 78 1.66 -24.20 23.66
C LEU A 78 1.53 -22.68 23.80
N GLU A 79 2.65 -22.01 24.07
CA GLU A 79 2.69 -20.56 23.96
C GLU A 79 2.33 -20.14 22.52
N PRO A 80 1.53 -19.08 22.34
CA PRO A 80 1.21 -18.59 21.01
C PRO A 80 2.50 -18.14 20.31
N ALA A 81 2.70 -18.58 19.07
CA ALA A 81 3.86 -18.18 18.28
C ALA A 81 3.96 -16.64 18.20
N PRO A 82 5.16 -16.05 18.27
CA PRO A 82 5.33 -14.61 18.17
C PRO A 82 4.76 -14.11 16.84
N MET A 83 3.95 -13.05 16.90
CA MET A 83 3.37 -12.44 15.71
C MET A 83 4.51 -11.90 14.82
N PRO A 84 4.51 -12.16 13.50
CA PRO A 84 5.60 -11.72 12.63
C PRO A 84 5.71 -10.20 12.63
N GLU A 85 6.95 -9.70 12.65
CA GLU A 85 7.24 -8.28 12.57
C GLU A 85 6.72 -7.69 11.24
N PRO A 86 6.22 -6.44 11.23
CA PRO A 86 5.77 -5.79 10.01
C PRO A 86 6.95 -5.61 9.05
N MET A 87 6.78 -6.05 7.79
CA MET A 87 7.82 -5.89 6.78
C MET A 87 8.15 -4.39 6.57
N PRO A 88 9.43 -4.03 6.32
CA PRO A 88 9.78 -2.66 5.99
C PRO A 88 9.04 -2.21 4.72
N MET A 89 8.47 -1.00 4.76
CA MET A 89 7.81 -0.40 3.61
C MET A 89 8.85 -0.10 2.52
N PRO A 90 8.58 -0.35 1.23
CA PRO A 90 9.54 -0.10 0.15
C PRO A 90 9.95 1.37 0.10
N GLU A 91 11.24 1.60 -0.16
CA GLU A 91 11.84 2.92 -0.30
C GLU A 91 11.31 3.60 -1.59
N PRO A 92 10.99 4.92 -1.58
CA PRO A 92 10.39 5.58 -2.73
C PRO A 92 11.37 5.64 -3.92
N GLU A 93 10.85 5.40 -5.13
CA GLU A 93 11.65 5.45 -6.36
C GLU A 93 12.28 6.85 -6.59
N PRO A 94 13.52 6.93 -7.09
CA PRO A 94 14.18 8.20 -7.35
C PRO A 94 13.48 8.97 -8.48
N ILE A 95 13.14 10.23 -8.19
CA ILE A 95 12.51 11.13 -9.15
C ILE A 95 13.48 11.37 -10.33
N PRO A 96 13.05 11.22 -11.60
CA PRO A 96 13.92 11.48 -12.74
C PRO A 96 14.38 12.94 -12.78
N MET A 97 15.67 13.14 -13.02
CA MET A 97 16.27 14.47 -13.14
C MET A 97 15.83 15.14 -14.46
N PRO A 98 15.49 16.44 -14.48
CA PRO A 98 15.02 17.11 -15.70
C PRO A 98 16.08 17.10 -16.82
N GLU A 99 15.61 16.94 -18.06
CA GLU A 99 16.45 16.94 -19.25
C GLU A 99 17.13 18.31 -19.48
N PRO A 100 18.32 18.34 -20.10
CA PRO A 100 18.99 19.59 -20.42
C PRO A 100 18.19 20.42 -21.43
N MET A 101 18.04 21.72 -21.15
CA MET A 101 17.33 22.64 -22.05
C MET A 101 18.09 22.78 -23.38
N PRO A 102 17.41 22.81 -24.55
CA PRO A 102 18.06 22.98 -25.84
C PRO A 102 18.87 24.29 -25.92
N GLU A 103 20.05 24.22 -26.53
CA GLU A 103 20.83 25.40 -26.87
C GLU A 103 20.11 26.25 -27.92
N LEU A 104 20.14 27.57 -27.77
CA LEU A 104 19.54 28.50 -28.72
C LEU A 104 20.40 28.59 -29.99
N PRO A 105 19.79 28.66 -31.19
CA PRO A 105 20.54 28.89 -32.43
C PRO A 105 21.23 30.26 -32.42
N PRO A 106 22.37 30.42 -33.12
CA PRO A 106 23.12 31.66 -33.13
C PRO A 106 22.30 32.82 -33.70
N GLU A 107 22.40 33.99 -33.05
CA GLU A 107 21.63 35.18 -33.40
C GLU A 107 22.07 35.76 -34.75
N VAL A 108 21.19 35.70 -35.76
CA VAL A 108 21.50 36.14 -37.12
C VAL A 108 21.42 37.67 -37.20
N VAL A 109 22.56 38.33 -37.07
CA VAL A 109 22.70 39.79 -37.18
C VAL A 109 22.45 40.25 -38.62
N VAL A 110 21.18 40.52 -38.94
CA VAL A 110 20.79 41.16 -40.21
C VAL A 110 21.06 42.67 -40.17
N PRO A 111 21.72 43.26 -41.18
CA PRO A 111 21.94 44.70 -41.24
C PRO A 111 20.61 45.42 -41.48
N ILE A 112 20.24 46.34 -40.57
CA ILE A 112 19.02 47.14 -40.68
C ILE A 112 19.17 48.14 -41.83
N THR A 113 18.58 47.83 -42.98
CA THR A 113 18.38 48.79 -44.07
C THR A 113 17.06 49.53 -43.85
N LEU A 114 17.10 50.86 -43.92
CA LEU A 114 15.89 51.67 -43.82
C LEU A 114 15.05 51.57 -45.10
N PRO A 115 13.73 51.36 -45.03
CA PRO A 115 12.87 51.37 -46.21
C PRO A 115 12.87 52.75 -46.85
N GLN A 116 13.09 52.81 -48.16
CA GLN A 116 13.28 54.06 -48.90
C GLN A 116 11.93 54.77 -49.18
N THR A 117 11.37 55.40 -48.15
CA THR A 117 10.03 56.04 -48.15
C THR A 117 9.97 57.42 -48.85
N GLY A 118 10.96 57.73 -49.69
CA GLY A 118 11.14 59.04 -50.36
C GLY A 118 10.80 59.04 -51.87
N GLY A 119 9.77 58.31 -52.29
CA GLY A 119 9.41 58.19 -53.72
C GLY A 119 8.55 59.34 -54.25
N ASN A 120 9.16 60.25 -55.03
CA ASN A 120 8.57 61.14 -56.04
C ASN A 120 7.16 61.70 -55.72
N GLY A 121 7.09 62.88 -55.11
CA GLY A 121 5.85 63.51 -54.62
C GLY A 121 4.87 64.02 -55.70
N VAL A 122 4.13 63.12 -56.35
CA VAL A 122 3.06 63.45 -57.32
C VAL A 122 1.64 63.29 -56.72
N GLY A 123 1.51 62.73 -55.51
CA GLY A 123 0.22 62.31 -54.94
C GLY A 123 -0.67 63.40 -54.31
N LEU A 124 -0.18 64.64 -54.09
CA LEU A 124 -0.89 65.63 -53.27
C LEU A 124 -1.58 66.77 -54.04
N LEU A 125 -1.20 67.04 -55.30
CA LEU A 125 -1.77 68.13 -56.10
C LEU A 125 -3.25 67.95 -56.52
N PRO A 126 -3.73 66.77 -56.97
CA PRO A 126 -5.14 66.63 -57.34
C PRO A 126 -6.07 66.62 -56.12
N LEU A 127 -5.60 66.12 -54.98
CA LEU A 127 -6.39 65.99 -53.74
C LEU A 127 -6.68 67.35 -53.10
N THR A 128 -5.72 68.27 -53.09
CA THR A 128 -5.92 69.63 -52.55
C THR A 128 -6.87 70.46 -53.41
N MET A 129 -6.83 70.30 -54.74
CA MET A 129 -7.79 70.95 -55.65
C MET A 129 -9.22 70.42 -55.48
N ALA A 130 -9.40 69.10 -55.35
CA ALA A 130 -10.71 68.51 -55.08
C ALA A 130 -11.32 68.99 -53.75
N GLY A 131 -10.49 69.08 -52.70
CA GLY A 131 -10.92 69.60 -51.39
C GLY A 131 -11.39 71.06 -51.44
N LEU A 132 -10.68 71.93 -52.17
CA LEU A 132 -11.04 73.34 -52.30
C LEU A 132 -12.38 73.54 -53.02
N VAL A 133 -12.63 72.78 -54.09
CA VAL A 133 -13.90 72.82 -54.84
C VAL A 133 -15.07 72.37 -53.97
N LEU A 134 -14.92 71.27 -53.21
CA LEU A 134 -15.95 70.79 -52.30
C LEU A 134 -16.26 71.80 -51.17
N MET A 135 -15.25 72.50 -50.65
CA MET A 135 -15.44 73.49 -49.58
C MET A 135 -16.26 74.71 -50.06
N LEU A 136 -16.04 75.17 -51.30
CA LEU A 136 -16.82 76.26 -51.91
C LEU A 136 -18.29 75.87 -52.13
N ILE A 137 -18.55 74.63 -52.58
CA ILE A 137 -19.91 74.12 -52.79
C ILE A 137 -20.63 73.95 -51.44
N GLY A 138 -19.95 73.42 -50.42
CA GLY A 138 -20.53 73.20 -49.08
C GLY A 138 -21.05 74.48 -48.42
N PHE A 139 -20.35 75.60 -48.59
CA PHE A 139 -20.73 76.90 -48.01
C PHE A 139 -22.07 77.44 -48.55
N PHE A 140 -22.42 77.15 -49.82
CA PHE A 140 -23.68 77.60 -50.42
C PHE A 140 -24.88 76.69 -50.13
N VAL A 141 -24.66 75.41 -49.79
CA VAL A 141 -25.74 74.42 -49.67
C VAL A 141 -26.18 74.21 -48.20
N VAL A 142 -25.27 74.23 -47.23
CA VAL A 142 -25.60 73.87 -45.83
C VAL A 142 -25.97 75.10 -45.00
N ARG A 143 -27.22 75.56 -45.15
CA ARG A 143 -27.81 76.67 -44.37
C ARG A 143 -28.93 76.18 -43.41
N PRO A 144 -28.60 75.50 -42.30
CA PRO A 144 -29.61 74.93 -41.38
C PRO A 144 -30.21 75.97 -40.42
N SER A 145 -31.50 75.85 -40.15
CA SER A 145 -32.18 76.61 -39.09
C SER A 145 -32.13 75.85 -37.75
N ARG A 146 -31.11 76.14 -36.92
CA ARG A 146 -31.08 76.04 -35.43
C ARG A 146 -31.08 74.64 -34.70
N LYS A 147 -29.86 74.10 -34.45
CA LYS A 147 -29.30 73.28 -33.29
C LYS A 147 -30.01 72.02 -32.68
N ALA A 148 -29.27 70.91 -32.40
CA ALA A 148 -29.71 69.59 -31.82
C ALA A 148 -28.61 68.76 -31.03
N ASP A 149 -28.90 67.52 -30.53
CA ASP A 149 -28.07 66.58 -29.66
C ASP A 149 -28.51 65.06 -29.88
N SER A 150 -28.13 63.89 -29.25
CA SER A 150 -27.42 63.45 -27.99
C SER A 150 -27.08 61.90 -27.88
N ARG A 151 -25.99 61.49 -27.16
CA ARG A 151 -25.70 60.21 -26.36
C ARG A 151 -25.67 58.74 -26.93
N LYS A 152 -24.84 57.82 -26.32
CA LYS A 152 -25.13 56.35 -26.03
C LYS A 152 -24.04 55.50 -25.25
N ALA A 153 -24.47 54.38 -24.57
CA ALA A 153 -23.75 53.13 -24.12
C ALA A 153 -22.55 53.18 -23.09
N ILE A 154 -22.17 52.23 -22.18
CA ILE A 154 -22.67 50.96 -21.51
C ILE A 154 -22.71 49.63 -22.32
N GLY A 155 -22.34 48.39 -21.90
CA GLY A 155 -21.79 47.67 -20.68
C GLY A 155 -21.66 46.12 -21.02
N ASP A 156 -20.98 45.13 -20.39
CA ASP A 156 -20.49 44.67 -19.04
C ASP A 156 -21.53 43.86 -18.17
N SER A 157 -21.30 42.70 -17.50
CA SER A 157 -20.08 41.91 -17.12
C SER A 157 -20.25 40.35 -16.96
N ARG A 158 -19.20 39.68 -16.43
CA ARG A 158 -18.88 38.25 -16.08
C ARG A 158 -19.87 37.38 -15.23
N LYS A 159 -19.77 36.03 -15.37
CA LYS A 159 -19.68 34.94 -14.30
C LYS A 159 -19.78 33.51 -14.93
N ALA A 160 -19.32 32.34 -14.41
CA ALA A 160 -18.66 31.81 -13.18
C ALA A 160 -19.55 31.51 -11.93
N ASP A 161 -19.51 30.34 -11.23
CA ASP A 161 -18.69 29.10 -11.27
C ASP A 161 -19.45 27.87 -10.63
N ARG A 162 -19.02 26.62 -10.93
CA ARG A 162 -19.24 25.29 -10.26
C ARG A 162 -20.62 24.82 -9.73
N ARG A 163 -20.99 23.57 -10.05
CA ARG A 163 -20.72 22.41 -9.16
C ARG A 163 -20.80 21.06 -9.87
#